data_AF-A0A564ZKA8-F1
#
_entry.id   AF-A0A564ZKA8-F1
#
_cell.length_a   1.000
_cell.length_b   1.000
_cell.length_c   1.000
_cell.angle_alpha   90.00
_cell.angle_beta   90.00
_cell.angle_gamma   90.00
#
_symmetry.space_group_name_H-M   'P 1'
#
loop_
_entity.id
_entity.type
_entity.pdbx_description
1 polymer ?
#
loop_
_entity_poly.entity_id
_entity_poly.type
_entity_poly.pdbx_seq_one_letter_code
_entity_poly.pdbx_strand_id
1 'polypeptide(L)'
;MPFVAYFISAFASILSTVLSIYTWMFIIRAVISWVSPDPWNPIVQFLARATDPVLRPIQQLIPMWRLGIDISPIIAILGLQFIQRWLVPSLQELAWTLQ
;
A
#
# COMPACT_ATOMS: atom_id res chain seq x y z
N MET A 1 -25.52 19.03 0.99
CA MET A 1 -25.46 18.73 2.44
C MET A 1 -24.03 18.95 2.93
N PRO A 2 -23.64 20.18 3.28
CA PRO A 2 -22.24 20.58 3.43
C PRO A 2 -21.48 19.76 4.50
N PHE A 3 -22.16 19.39 5.59
CA PHE A 3 -21.59 18.51 6.62
C PHE A 3 -21.11 17.16 6.06
N VAL A 4 -21.91 16.53 5.20
CA VAL A 4 -21.59 15.23 4.61
C VAL A 4 -20.41 15.35 3.64
N ALA A 5 -20.37 16.42 2.84
CA ALA A 5 -19.26 16.71 1.93
C ALA A 5 -17.93 16.85 2.69
N TYR A 6 -17.90 17.62 3.78
CA TYR A 6 -16.69 17.78 4.60
C TYR A 6 -16.23 16.46 5.22
N PHE A 7 -17.16 15.63 5.70
CA PHE A 7 -16.84 14.32 6.26
C PHE A 7 -16.17 13.40 5.22
N ILE A 8 -16.73 13.33 4.00
CA ILE A 8 -16.17 12.51 2.91
C ILE A 8 -14.78 13.02 2.50
N SER A 9 -14.60 14.33 2.38
CA SER A 9 -13.30 14.92 2.04
C SER A 9 -12.22 14.62 3.09
N ALA A 10 -12.56 14.73 4.38
CA ALA A 10 -11.66 14.37 5.47
C ALA A 10 -11.29 12.88 5.43
N PHE A 11 -12.28 12.00 5.22
CA PHE A 11 -12.05 10.57 5.09
C PHE A 11 -11.15 10.23 3.90
N ALA A 12 -11.40 10.81 2.73
CA ALA A 12 -10.58 10.62 1.54
C ALA A 12 -9.12 11.05 1.76
N SER A 13 -8.91 12.13 2.51
CA SER A 13 -7.57 12.62 2.86
C SER A 13 -6.82 11.65 3.78
N ILE A 14 -7.48 11.16 4.84
CA ILE A 14 -6.91 10.16 5.75
C ILE A 14 -6.58 8.87 5.00
N LEU A 15 -7.49 8.43 4.12
CA LEU A 15 -7.27 7.25 3.28
C LEU A 15 -6.03 7.42 2.40
N SER A 16 -5.87 8.58 1.76
CA SER A 16 -4.69 8.91 0.94
C SER A 16 -3.38 8.84 1.75
N THR A 17 -3.38 9.36 2.99
CA THR A 17 -2.24 9.26 3.90
C THR A 17 -1.91 7.80 4.23
N VAL A 18 -2.91 6.99 4.58
CA VAL A 18 -2.72 5.57 4.91
C VAL A 18 -2.16 4.79 3.72
N LEU A 19 -2.71 4.99 2.51
CA LEU A 19 -2.22 4.36 1.28
C LEU A 19 -0.77 4.79 0.97
N SER A 20 -0.41 6.04 1.23
CA SER A 20 0.95 6.55 1.03
C SER A 20 1.93 5.92 2.02
N ILE A 21 1.57 5.82 3.31
CA ILE A 21 2.37 5.13 4.32
C ILE A 21 2.60 3.67 3.92
N TYR A 22 1.54 2.98 3.51
CA TYR A 22 1.63 1.57 3.15
C TYR A 22 2.44 1.36 1.86
N THR A 23 2.39 2.30 0.91
CA THR A 23 3.30 2.33 -0.25
C THR A 23 4.76 2.40 0.19
N TRP A 24 5.10 3.30 1.12
CA TRP A 24 6.46 3.39 1.68
C TRP A 24 6.88 2.12 2.40
N MET A 25 5.98 1.46 3.13
CA MET A 25 6.28 0.18 3.78
C MET A 25 6.67 -0.89 2.75
N PHE A 26 5.99 -0.96 1.60
CA PHE A 26 6.39 -1.88 0.53
C PHE A 26 7.70 -1.49 -0.15
N ILE A 27 7.99 -0.19 -0.31
CA ILE A 27 9.28 0.27 -0.82
C ILE A 27 10.40 -0.20 0.12
N ILE A 28 10.25 0.01 1.42
CA ILE A 28 11.24 -0.44 2.42
C ILE A 28 11.34 -1.98 2.40
N ARG A 29 10.23 -2.69 2.26
CA ARG A 29 10.21 -4.16 2.15
C ARG A 29 10.97 -4.65 0.92
N ALA A 30 10.85 -3.97 -0.22
CA ALA A 30 11.62 -4.27 -1.43
C ALA A 30 13.13 -4.10 -1.18
N VAL A 31 13.53 -2.99 -0.57
CA VAL A 31 14.93 -2.72 -0.21
C VAL A 31 15.48 -3.79 0.75
N ILE A 32 14.72 -4.12 1.80
CA ILE A 32 15.07 -5.19 2.76
C ILE A 32 15.28 -6.53 2.04
N SER A 33 14.45 -6.85 1.04
CA SER A 33 14.60 -8.10 0.28
C SER A 33 15.91 -8.16 -0.51
N TRP A 34 16.43 -7.02 -0.98
CA TRP A 34 17.67 -6.96 -1.75
C TRP A 34 18.93 -6.98 -0.87
N VAL A 35 18.89 -6.30 0.27
CA VAL A 35 20.06 -6.21 1.18
C VAL A 35 20.12 -7.34 2.19
N SER A 36 19.03 -8.10 2.39
CA SER A 36 18.94 -9.25 3.29
C SER A 36 19.49 -8.99 4.71
N PRO A 37 18.90 -8.03 5.47
CA PRO A 37 19.34 -7.71 6.83
C PRO A 37 18.97 -8.82 7.84
N ASP A 38 19.48 -8.72 9.07
CA ASP A 38 19.20 -9.69 10.14
C ASP A 38 17.68 -9.90 10.35
N PRO A 39 17.17 -11.14 10.13
CA PRO A 39 15.76 -11.48 10.31
C PRO A 39 15.23 -11.28 11.73
N TRP A 40 16.12 -11.30 12.74
CA TRP A 40 15.73 -11.13 14.14
C TRP A 40 15.51 -9.67 14.54
N ASN A 41 15.89 -8.72 13.69
CA ASN A 41 15.67 -7.30 13.93
C ASN A 41 14.15 -7.01 14.09
N PRO A 42 13.70 -6.38 15.20
CA PRO A 42 12.29 -6.08 15.43
C PRO A 42 11.62 -5.27 14.31
N ILE A 43 12.36 -4.37 13.64
CA ILE A 43 11.85 -3.56 12.54
C ILE A 43 11.58 -4.43 11.31
N VAL A 44 12.48 -5.38 11.01
CA VAL A 44 12.31 -6.32 9.90
C VAL A 44 11.11 -7.23 10.14
N GLN A 45 10.96 -7.74 11.37
CA GLN A 45 9.80 -8.55 11.75
C GLN A 45 8.48 -7.76 11.69
N PHE A 46 8.49 -6.52 12.16
CA PHE A 46 7.32 -5.64 12.07
C PHE A 46 6.91 -5.42 10.61
N LEU A 47 7.86 -5.03 9.75
CA LEU A 47 7.60 -4.83 8.32
C LEU A 47 7.11 -6.10 7.64
N ALA A 48 7.70 -7.26 7.96
CA ALA A 48 7.23 -8.54 7.46
C ALA A 48 5.78 -8.79 7.88
N ARG A 49 5.45 -8.68 9.18
CA ARG A 49 4.08 -8.91 9.68
C ARG A 49 3.07 -7.94 9.06
N ALA A 50 3.47 -6.70 8.83
CA ALA A 50 2.58 -5.70 8.25
C ALA A 50 2.38 -5.85 6.73
N THR A 51 3.37 -6.34 5.99
CA THR A 51 3.32 -6.42 4.51
C THR A 51 2.99 -7.82 3.99
N ASP A 52 3.35 -8.88 4.71
CA ASP A 52 3.13 -10.28 4.31
C ASP A 52 1.68 -10.64 3.99
N PRO A 53 0.63 -10.14 4.69
CA PRO A 53 -0.75 -10.44 4.33
C PRO A 53 -1.11 -10.06 2.89
N VAL A 54 -0.43 -9.07 2.32
CA VAL A 54 -0.61 -8.62 0.93
C VAL A 54 0.42 -9.28 0.00
N LEU A 55 1.67 -9.44 0.44
CA LEU A 55 2.72 -10.01 -0.41
C LEU A 55 2.58 -11.51 -0.63
N ARG A 56 2.19 -12.28 0.40
CA ARG A 56 2.10 -13.76 0.28
C ARG A 56 1.12 -14.21 -0.80
N PRO A 57 -0.10 -13.64 -0.91
CA PRO A 57 -0.98 -13.97 -2.04
C PRO A 57 -0.36 -13.66 -3.40
N ILE A 58 0.34 -12.52 -3.54
CA ILE A 58 1.00 -12.13 -4.79
C ILE A 58 2.12 -13.13 -5.16
N GLN A 59 2.93 -13.51 -4.17
CA GLN A 59 4.01 -14.51 -4.31
C GLN A 59 3.50 -15.92 -4.64
N GLN A 60 2.25 -16.23 -4.30
CA GLN A 60 1.62 -17.51 -4.64
C GLN A 60 1.06 -17.52 -6.06
N LEU A 61 0.52 -16.39 -6.51
CA LEU A 61 -0.08 -16.25 -7.85
C LEU A 61 0.97 -16.26 -8.95
N ILE A 62 2.13 -15.67 -8.69
CA ILE A 62 3.23 -15.59 -9.65
C ILE A 62 4.37 -16.47 -9.09
N PRO A 63 4.97 -17.38 -9.86
CA PRO A 63 6.04 -18.25 -9.37
C PRO A 63 7.37 -17.48 -9.22
N MET A 64 7.44 -16.54 -8.27
CA MET A 64 8.60 -15.65 -8.02
C MET A 64 9.91 -16.41 -7.76
N TRP A 65 9.83 -17.63 -7.23
CA TRP A 65 10.98 -18.51 -7.02
C TRP A 65 11.78 -18.81 -8.30
N ARG A 66 11.20 -18.58 -9.48
CA ARG A 66 11.87 -18.73 -10.78
C ARG A 66 12.65 -17.50 -11.24
N LEU A 67 12.39 -16.33 -10.65
CA LEU A 67 12.96 -15.04 -11.07
C LEU A 67 14.21 -14.63 -10.27
N GLY A 68 14.52 -15.34 -9.18
CA GLY A 68 15.68 -15.04 -8.32
C GLY A 68 15.58 -13.74 -7.51
N ILE A 69 14.54 -12.92 -7.72
CA ILE A 69 14.26 -11.66 -7.02
C ILE A 69 12.76 -11.58 -6.70
N ASP A 70 12.43 -11.15 -5.49
CA ASP A 70 11.04 -10.91 -5.09
C ASP A 70 10.51 -9.60 -5.67
N ILE A 71 9.76 -9.68 -6.78
CA ILE A 71 9.11 -8.52 -7.41
C ILE A 71 7.74 -8.18 -6.78
N SER A 72 7.26 -8.99 -5.82
CA SER A 72 5.93 -8.84 -5.22
C SER A 72 5.71 -7.47 -4.57
N PRO A 73 6.70 -6.85 -3.90
CA PRO A 73 6.56 -5.49 -3.39
C PRO A 73 6.26 -4.46 -4.49
N ILE A 74 6.84 -4.62 -5.69
CA ILE A 74 6.59 -3.73 -6.82
C ILE A 74 5.13 -3.84 -7.28
N ILE A 75 4.63 -5.07 -7.39
CA ILE A 75 3.23 -5.32 -7.78
C ILE A 75 2.28 -4.71 -6.74
N ALA A 76 2.56 -4.89 -5.45
CA ALA A 76 1.78 -4.27 -4.37
C ALA A 76 1.79 -2.74 -4.47
N ILE A 77 2.96 -2.13 -4.69
CA ILE A 77 3.10 -0.67 -4.88
C ILE A 77 2.25 -0.19 -6.07
N LEU A 78 2.30 -0.88 -7.21
CA LEU A 78 1.51 -0.51 -8.38
C LEU A 78 0.01 -0.62 -8.12
N GLY A 79 -0.44 -1.69 -7.45
CA GLY A 79 -1.83 -1.84 -7.04
C GLY A 79 -2.28 -0.74 -6.08
N LEU A 80 -1.44 -0.39 -5.09
CA LEU A 80 -1.72 0.71 -4.18
C LEU A 80 -1.80 2.06 -4.89
N GLN A 81 -0.87 2.36 -5.79
CA GLN A 81 -0.89 3.59 -6.56
C GLN A 81 -2.13 3.68 -7.44
N PHE A 82 -2.55 2.57 -8.06
CA PHE A 82 -3.80 2.51 -8.81
C PHE A 82 -5.00 2.83 -7.93
N ILE A 83 -5.12 2.15 -6.78
CA ILE A 83 -6.21 2.38 -5.82
C ILE A 83 -6.21 3.84 -5.35
N GLN A 84 -5.06 4.38 -4.96
CA GLN A 84 -4.96 5.75 -4.47
C GLN A 84 -5.35 6.78 -5.54
N ARG A 85 -4.83 6.62 -6.77
CA ARG A 85 -5.09 7.57 -7.87
C ARG A 85 -6.51 7.48 -8.42
N TRP A 86 -7.20 6.36 -8.22
CA TRP A 86 -8.59 6.19 -8.62
C TRP A 86 -9.56 6.53 -7.50
N LEU A 87 -9.46 5.86 -6.35
CA LEU A 87 -10.44 5.95 -5.27
C LEU A 87 -10.45 7.30 -4.56
N VAL A 88 -9.27 7.89 -4.29
CA VAL A 88 -9.21 9.16 -3.54
C VAL A 88 -9.86 10.30 -4.35
N PRO A 89 -9.53 10.51 -5.63
CA PRO A 89 -10.23 11.51 -6.43
C PRO A 89 -11.72 11.24 -6.58
N SER A 90 -12.15 9.99 -6.74
CA SER A 90 -13.59 9.66 -6.81
C SER A 90 -14.35 10.04 -5.53
N LEU A 91 -13.74 9.84 -4.35
CA LEU A 91 -14.33 10.28 -3.08
C LEU A 91 -14.35 11.81 -2.95
N GLN A 92 -13.31 12.49 -3.44
CA GLN A 92 -13.26 13.95 -3.46
C GLN A 92 -14.31 14.54 -4.40
N GLU A 93 -14.48 13.97 -5.59
CA GLU A 93 -15.54 14.36 -6.54
C GLU A 93 -16.93 14.18 -5.92
N LEU A 94 -17.17 13.05 -5.25
CA LEU A 94 -18.41 12.83 -4.51
C LEU A 94 -18.62 13.92 -3.44
N ALA A 95 -17.58 14.31 -2.70
CA ALA A 95 -17.67 15.40 -1.74
C ALA A 95 -18.03 16.73 -2.41
N TRP A 96 -17.39 17.08 -3.53
CA TRP A 96 -17.68 18.31 -4.29
C TRP A 96 -19.11 18.35 -4.83
N THR A 97 -19.65 17.21 -5.29
CA THR A 97 -21.04 17.14 -5.79
C THR A 97 -22.10 17.26 -4.70
N LEU A 98 -21.76 16.91 -3.46
CA LEU A 98 -22.67 16.96 -2.30
C LEU A 98 -22.61 18.29 -1.55
N GLN A 99 -21.70 19.18 -1.91
CA GLN A 99 -21.53 20.50 -1.30
C GLN A 99 -22.70 21.41 -1.68
#